data_AF-A0A7W0ACF0-F1
#
_entry.id   AF-A0A7W0ACF0-F1
#
_cell.length_a   1.000
_cell.length_b   1.000
_cell.length_c   1.000
_cell.angle_alpha   90.00
_cell.angle_beta   90.00
_cell.angle_gamma   90.00
#
_symmetry.space_group_name_H-M   'P 1'
#
loop_
_entity.id
_entity.type
_entity.pdbx_description
1 polymer ?
#
loop_
_entity_poly.entity_id
_entity_poly.type
_entity_poly.pdbx_seq_one_letter_code
_entity_poly.pdbx_strand_id
1 'polypeptide(L)'
;MVQQNTRFRHLRLMLTGMLMLVGLGAFSPGMAAQDGVEPETTVVTVNVNLCIDVGCTELPEAVAPADGVRIDFSDDSTADGVGTGVDLGSCVTGELEPGACAIEVPRIESLFVLLDATTVPEGFAVESNPPGLLLDASSGEPLTAPFLLFPVEPEPETTTLTTSILLCVAAGCTELPEAVEPADGIGLEISDTVTGDVLGTCVTGDVAPGDCAIEIPLVDSVDVLIDERTVPEGFMAEPNPGQAMLDPTSGEPQTASFLLLPVEQIPPEEPTVVPTEVLEEVEPTLVPTQAPEDTDQTVSALPDTGTGDGNGSAGLLLTASVLAMAVLGLAAIGVRRVVGRAEV
;
A
#
# COMPACT_ATOMS: atom_id res chain seq x y z
N MET A 1 -5.65 -1.98 44.65
CA MET A 1 -5.03 -1.22 45.76
C MET A 1 -3.54 -1.51 45.79
N VAL A 2 -2.71 -0.60 45.28
CA VAL A 2 -1.36 -0.22 45.76
C VAL A 2 -0.92 0.90 44.82
N GLN A 3 -0.82 2.10 45.38
CA GLN A 3 -0.58 3.36 44.69
C GLN A 3 0.86 3.78 45.03
N GLN A 4 1.77 3.76 44.06
CA GLN A 4 3.12 4.28 44.25
C GLN A 4 3.21 5.72 43.75
N ASN A 5 3.37 6.61 44.73
CA ASN A 5 3.75 8.00 44.61
C ASN A 5 5.21 8.13 44.13
N THR A 6 5.44 8.93 43.10
CA THR A 6 6.71 9.65 42.94
C THR A 6 6.43 11.07 42.51
N ARG A 7 6.45 11.97 43.49
CA ARG A 7 6.43 13.43 43.32
C ARG A 7 7.82 13.88 42.87
N PHE A 8 7.94 14.40 41.66
CA PHE A 8 9.11 15.19 41.28
C PHE A 8 8.89 16.66 41.66
N ARG A 9 9.76 17.15 42.55
CA ARG A 9 9.75 18.52 43.08
C ARG A 9 10.36 19.49 42.08
N HIS A 10 9.73 20.66 41.99
CA HIS A 10 10.21 21.87 41.34
C HIS A 10 11.67 22.22 41.66
N LEU A 11 12.44 22.57 40.63
CA LEU A 11 13.61 23.41 40.75
C LEU A 11 13.40 24.65 39.86
N ARG A 12 12.87 25.73 40.46
CA ARG A 12 12.90 27.07 39.87
C ARG A 12 14.32 27.60 40.04
N LEU A 13 15.04 27.78 38.93
CA LEU A 13 16.31 28.48 38.92
C LEU A 13 16.08 29.88 38.35
N MET A 14 15.92 30.86 39.25
CA MET A 14 16.05 32.27 38.90
C MET A 14 17.55 32.59 38.86
N LEU A 15 18.06 33.00 37.69
CA LEU A 15 19.38 33.61 37.59
C LEU A 15 19.22 35.06 37.15
N THR A 16 19.21 35.96 38.14
CA THR A 16 19.24 37.41 37.97
C THR A 16 20.72 37.81 37.82
N GLY A 17 21.16 38.04 36.60
CA GLY A 17 22.53 38.46 36.27
C GLY A 17 22.57 39.93 35.87
N MET A 18 22.81 40.78 36.86
CA MET A 18 23.03 42.22 36.75
C MET A 18 24.40 42.49 36.09
N LEU A 19 24.45 43.13 34.91
CA LEU A 19 25.70 43.60 34.32
C LEU A 19 25.61 45.10 34.04
N MET A 20 26.29 45.87 34.89
CA MET A 20 26.46 47.31 34.80
C MET A 20 27.86 47.63 34.24
N LEU A 21 27.86 48.41 33.16
CA LEU A 21 28.59 49.68 32.98
C LEU A 21 30.09 49.73 32.61
N VAL A 22 30.32 50.58 31.58
CA VAL A 22 31.48 51.41 31.20
C VAL A 22 32.64 50.78 30.42
N GLY A 23 32.64 51.08 29.12
CA GLY A 23 33.84 51.24 28.30
C GLY A 23 33.69 52.43 27.36
N LEU A 24 34.05 53.63 27.84
CA LEU A 24 34.21 54.85 27.04
C LEU A 24 35.53 54.77 26.27
N GLY A 25 35.49 54.89 24.94
CA GLY A 25 36.69 54.90 24.10
C GLY A 25 36.45 55.42 22.70
N ALA A 26 36.56 56.75 22.56
CA ALA A 26 37.03 57.52 21.40
C ALA A 26 36.43 57.28 19.99
N PHE A 27 35.62 58.28 19.60
CA PHE A 27 35.49 58.90 18.27
C PHE A 27 36.43 58.39 17.15
N SER A 28 35.79 57.91 16.07
CA SER A 28 36.25 58.18 14.70
C SER A 28 35.15 58.93 13.94
N PRO A 29 35.43 60.09 13.33
CA PRO A 29 34.46 60.87 12.58
C PRO A 29 34.41 60.34 11.14
N GLY A 30 33.21 60.01 10.66
CA GLY A 30 33.07 59.58 9.27
C GLY A 30 31.76 58.88 8.91
N MET A 31 30.66 59.11 9.64
CA MET A 31 29.34 58.77 9.11
C MET A 31 28.90 59.92 8.21
N ALA A 32 29.28 59.82 6.94
CA ALA A 32 28.45 60.37 5.89
C ALA A 32 27.03 59.84 6.13
N ALA A 33 26.05 60.73 6.24
CA ALA A 33 24.68 60.39 5.99
C ALA A 33 24.64 59.88 4.54
N GLN A 34 24.82 58.56 4.37
CA GLN A 34 24.39 57.90 3.15
C GLN A 34 22.88 58.07 3.14
N ASP A 35 22.39 58.76 2.11
CA ASP A 35 20.96 58.82 1.80
C ASP A 35 20.38 57.43 2.02
N GLY A 36 19.38 57.36 2.91
CA GLY A 36 18.69 56.13 3.28
C GLY A 36 17.96 55.57 2.08
N VAL A 37 18.67 54.80 1.27
CA VAL A 37 18.08 53.90 0.29
C VAL A 37 17.38 52.83 1.13
N GLU A 38 16.07 52.95 1.27
CA GLU A 38 15.25 51.89 1.84
C GLU A 38 15.59 50.60 1.07
N PRO A 39 15.91 49.50 1.77
CA PRO A 39 16.24 48.25 1.09
C PRO A 39 15.05 47.89 0.21
N GLU A 40 15.31 47.64 -1.07
CA GLU A 40 14.25 47.22 -1.98
C GLU A 40 13.78 45.84 -1.53
N THR A 41 12.51 45.75 -1.11
CA THR A 41 11.86 44.49 -0.71
C THR A 41 10.96 43.98 -1.83
N THR A 42 10.59 42.71 -1.75
CA THR A 42 9.49 42.12 -2.51
C THR A 42 8.52 41.41 -1.56
N VAL A 43 7.25 41.39 -1.92
CA VAL A 43 6.21 40.65 -1.19
C VAL A 43 6.15 39.23 -1.73
N VAL A 44 6.28 38.26 -0.84
CA VAL A 44 6.11 36.84 -1.17
C VAL A 44 4.82 36.35 -0.52
N THR A 45 3.88 35.92 -1.34
CA THR A 45 2.62 35.31 -0.91
C THR A 45 2.72 33.80 -1.03
N VAL A 46 2.42 33.08 0.03
CA VAL A 46 2.41 31.62 0.06
C VAL A 46 0.99 31.14 0.20
N ASN A 47 0.57 30.25 -0.70
CA ASN A 47 -0.76 29.64 -0.68
C ASN A 47 -0.60 28.14 -0.42
N VAL A 48 -1.18 27.64 0.67
CA VAL A 48 -1.18 26.23 1.04
C VAL A 48 -2.59 25.69 0.92
N ASN A 49 -2.75 24.65 0.11
CA ASN A 49 -4.03 23.99 -0.12
C ASN A 49 -3.96 22.50 0.25
N LEU A 50 -5.08 21.95 0.70
CA LEU A 50 -5.34 20.53 0.93
C LEU A 50 -5.99 19.94 -0.32
N CYS A 51 -5.49 18.81 -0.78
CA CYS A 51 -6.12 17.95 -1.77
C CYS A 51 -7.25 17.17 -1.10
N ILE A 52 -8.51 17.52 -1.36
CA ILE A 52 -9.67 16.91 -0.68
C ILE A 52 -10.42 15.90 -1.53
N ASP A 53 -10.09 15.80 -2.83
CA ASP A 53 -10.69 14.84 -3.75
C ASP A 53 -9.65 14.32 -4.75
N VAL A 54 -9.96 13.17 -5.37
CA VAL A 54 -9.12 12.56 -6.40
C VAL A 54 -9.04 13.50 -7.60
N GLY A 55 -7.83 13.80 -8.07
CA GLY A 55 -7.61 14.73 -9.19
C GLY A 55 -7.54 16.21 -8.81
N CYS A 56 -7.25 16.52 -7.54
CA CYS A 56 -7.09 17.89 -7.03
C CYS A 56 -6.01 18.75 -7.74
N THR A 57 -5.11 18.14 -8.50
CA THR A 57 -4.14 18.85 -9.36
C THR A 57 -4.78 19.44 -10.62
N GLU A 58 -5.94 18.94 -11.04
CA GLU A 58 -6.63 19.35 -12.27
C GLU A 58 -7.90 20.17 -11.98
N LEU A 59 -8.48 20.02 -10.79
CA LEU A 59 -9.76 20.61 -10.41
C LEU A 59 -9.60 21.62 -9.25
N PRO A 60 -9.81 22.92 -9.47
CA PRO A 60 -9.68 23.95 -8.42
C PRO A 60 -10.73 23.84 -7.31
N GLU A 61 -11.82 23.11 -7.54
CA GLU A 61 -12.85 22.80 -6.54
C GLU A 61 -12.51 21.60 -5.65
N ALA A 62 -11.51 20.80 -6.03
CA ALA A 62 -11.01 19.65 -5.29
C ALA A 62 -9.85 20.02 -4.33
N VAL A 63 -9.67 21.31 -4.08
CA VAL A 63 -8.72 21.82 -3.10
C VAL A 63 -9.41 22.70 -2.06
N ALA A 64 -8.94 22.63 -0.81
CA ALA A 64 -9.39 23.49 0.28
C ALA A 64 -8.20 24.26 0.89
N PRO A 65 -8.36 25.52 1.31
CA PRO A 65 -7.28 26.26 1.97
C PRO A 65 -6.84 25.56 3.27
N ALA A 66 -5.53 25.53 3.54
CA ALA A 66 -4.95 24.98 4.75
C ALA A 66 -4.47 26.11 5.69
N ASP A 67 -5.18 26.34 6.79
CA ASP A 67 -4.81 27.33 7.80
C ASP A 67 -3.90 26.73 8.88
N GLY A 68 -3.09 27.57 9.55
CA GLY A 68 -2.23 27.17 10.66
C GLY A 68 -0.91 26.51 10.25
N VAL A 69 -0.60 26.45 8.95
CA VAL A 69 0.66 25.90 8.43
C VAL A 69 1.74 26.97 8.50
N ARG A 70 2.86 26.66 9.14
CA ARG A 70 4.03 27.54 9.25
C ARG A 70 4.92 27.40 8.02
N ILE A 71 5.34 28.55 7.50
CA ILE A 71 6.25 28.68 6.37
C ILE A 71 7.48 29.47 6.85
N ASP A 72 8.66 28.93 6.63
CA ASP A 72 9.94 29.57 6.93
C ASP A 72 10.62 30.01 5.63
N PHE A 73 11.29 31.17 5.67
CA PHE A 73 11.94 31.79 4.52
C PHE A 73 13.44 31.91 4.80
N SER A 74 14.27 31.43 3.88
CA SER A 74 15.72 31.49 4.04
C SER A 74 16.43 31.89 2.76
N ASP A 75 17.56 32.57 2.90
CA ASP A 75 18.42 32.93 1.78
C ASP A 75 19.31 31.73 1.38
N ASP A 76 18.99 31.11 0.26
CA ASP A 76 19.70 29.92 -0.23
C ASP A 76 21.11 30.24 -0.74
N SER A 77 21.39 31.51 -1.08
CA SER A 77 22.72 31.93 -1.52
C SER A 77 23.78 31.78 -0.42
N THR A 78 23.34 31.60 0.82
CA THR A 78 24.18 31.37 2.00
C THR A 78 24.13 29.93 2.52
N ALA A 79 23.34 29.05 1.89
CA ALA A 79 23.17 27.68 2.33
C ALA A 79 24.35 26.81 1.84
N ASP A 80 25.14 26.28 2.77
CA ASP A 80 26.24 25.31 2.50
C ASP A 80 25.73 23.90 2.10
N GLY A 81 24.55 23.80 1.47
CA GLY A 81 23.91 22.52 1.12
C GLY A 81 23.28 21.76 2.29
N VAL A 82 23.15 22.39 3.47
CA VAL A 82 22.54 21.80 4.69
C VAL A 82 21.39 22.66 5.25
N GLY A 83 20.87 23.61 4.47
CA GLY A 83 19.68 24.39 4.86
C GLY A 83 19.89 25.39 6.01
N THR A 84 21.11 25.89 6.22
CA THR A 84 21.40 26.93 7.23
C THR A 84 21.48 28.34 6.60
N GLY A 85 20.66 28.60 5.58
CA GLY A 85 20.56 29.94 5.00
C GLY A 85 20.19 30.97 6.06
N VAL A 86 20.51 32.24 5.82
CA VAL A 86 20.08 33.33 6.72
C VAL A 86 18.55 33.29 6.83
N ASP A 87 18.04 33.14 8.06
CA ASP A 87 16.61 33.19 8.37
C ASP A 87 16.07 34.59 8.05
N LEU A 88 15.15 34.65 7.09
CA LEU A 88 14.49 35.87 6.65
C LEU A 88 13.15 36.09 7.35
N GLY A 89 12.70 35.12 8.15
CA GLY A 89 11.45 35.14 8.89
C GLY A 89 10.53 33.97 8.59
N SER A 90 9.34 34.03 9.16
CA SER A 90 8.31 32.99 9.02
C SER A 90 6.91 33.60 9.00
N CYS A 91 5.96 32.96 8.31
CA CYS A 91 4.54 33.30 8.39
C CYS A 91 3.67 32.06 8.64
N VAL A 92 2.43 32.25 9.10
CA VAL A 92 1.46 31.18 9.32
C VAL A 92 0.24 31.43 8.45
N THR A 93 -0.22 30.40 7.73
CA THR A 93 -1.40 30.51 6.85
C THR A 93 -2.68 30.80 7.62
N GLY A 94 -3.58 31.56 7.01
CA GLY A 94 -4.88 31.94 7.59
C GLY A 94 -4.87 33.26 8.35
N GLU A 95 -3.73 33.93 8.49
CA GLU A 95 -3.63 35.25 9.13
C GLU A 95 -4.11 36.40 8.22
N LEU A 96 -3.94 36.26 6.91
CA LEU A 96 -4.37 37.25 5.91
C LEU A 96 -5.69 36.85 5.26
N GLU A 97 -5.66 35.71 4.59
CA GLU A 97 -6.79 35.08 3.92
C GLU A 97 -6.68 33.56 4.14
N PRO A 98 -7.78 32.80 4.03
CA PRO A 98 -7.75 31.35 4.22
C PRO A 98 -6.71 30.69 3.31
N GLY A 99 -5.82 29.89 3.90
CA GLY A 99 -4.77 29.15 3.21
C GLY A 99 -3.59 30.02 2.76
N ALA A 100 -3.59 31.32 3.06
CA ALA A 100 -2.55 32.24 2.59
C ALA A 100 -1.78 32.89 3.75
N CYS A 101 -0.49 33.12 3.54
CA CYS A 101 0.31 34.07 4.32
C CYS A 101 1.25 34.85 3.41
N ALA A 102 1.71 36.02 3.86
CA ALA A 102 2.64 36.83 3.09
C ALA A 102 3.69 37.48 3.99
N ILE A 103 4.89 37.68 3.45
CA ILE A 103 6.00 38.34 4.12
C ILE A 103 6.74 39.24 3.12
N GLU A 104 7.32 40.34 3.62
CA GLU A 104 8.24 41.16 2.85
C GLU A 104 9.66 40.64 3.04
N VAL A 105 10.32 40.25 1.95
CA VAL A 105 11.72 39.78 1.96
C VAL A 105 12.60 40.76 1.19
N PRO A 106 13.90 40.90 1.54
CA PRO A 106 14.83 41.66 0.73
C PRO A 106 14.97 41.05 -0.66
N ARG A 107 15.28 41.86 -1.68
CA ARG A 107 15.63 41.35 -3.00
C ARG A 107 16.92 40.52 -2.92
N ILE A 108 16.78 39.22 -3.20
CA ILE A 108 17.87 38.24 -3.21
C ILE A 108 17.74 37.34 -4.44
N GLU A 109 18.86 36.81 -4.91
CA GLU A 109 18.88 35.96 -6.11
C GLU A 109 18.19 34.60 -5.90
N SER A 110 18.16 34.13 -4.66
CA SER A 110 17.63 32.79 -4.35
C SER A 110 16.98 32.75 -2.97
N LEU A 111 15.65 32.65 -2.98
CA LEU A 111 14.81 32.52 -1.80
C LEU A 111 14.34 31.08 -1.68
N PHE A 112 14.63 30.43 -0.56
CA PHE A 112 14.09 29.12 -0.23
C PHE A 112 12.90 29.26 0.71
N VAL A 113 11.73 28.82 0.26
CA VAL A 113 10.48 28.81 1.00
C VAL A 113 10.23 27.38 1.49
N LEU A 114 10.28 27.17 2.79
CA LEU A 114 10.16 25.85 3.41
C LEU A 114 8.86 25.74 4.19
N LEU A 115 8.11 24.67 3.96
CA LEU A 115 6.93 24.34 4.75
C LEU A 115 7.35 23.53 5.99
N ASP A 116 6.96 23.98 7.19
CA ASP A 116 7.23 23.25 8.43
C ASP A 116 6.30 22.04 8.53
N ALA A 117 6.85 20.86 8.24
CA ALA A 117 6.13 19.59 8.27
C ALA A 117 5.45 19.29 9.63
N THR A 118 5.92 19.88 10.73
CA THR A 118 5.31 19.69 12.06
C THR A 118 3.99 20.45 12.23
N THR A 119 3.68 21.37 11.32
CA THR A 119 2.45 22.17 11.31
C THR A 119 1.46 21.74 10.23
N VAL A 120 1.77 20.68 9.48
CA VAL A 120 0.85 20.08 8.51
C VAL A 120 -0.35 19.46 9.25
N PRO A 121 -1.59 19.70 8.80
CA PRO A 121 -2.77 19.09 9.39
C PRO A 121 -2.70 17.56 9.43
N GLU A 122 -3.24 16.95 10.49
CA GLU A 122 -3.29 15.49 10.63
C GLU A 122 -4.01 14.83 9.44
N GLY A 123 -3.46 13.73 8.95
CA GLY A 123 -3.98 13.02 7.78
C GLY A 123 -3.53 13.59 6.44
N PHE A 124 -2.60 14.56 6.40
CA PHE A 124 -2.02 15.09 5.18
C PHE A 124 -0.48 15.05 5.19
N ALA A 125 0.12 15.00 4.01
CA ALA A 125 1.56 15.03 3.79
C ALA A 125 1.93 15.90 2.57
N VAL A 126 3.19 16.34 2.53
CA VAL A 126 3.74 17.07 1.37
C VAL A 126 4.33 16.06 0.39
N GLU A 127 4.11 16.24 -0.91
CA GLU A 127 4.65 15.36 -1.96
C GLU A 127 6.19 15.43 -2.06
N SER A 128 6.79 16.56 -1.71
CA SER A 128 8.24 16.80 -1.77
C SER A 128 8.92 16.63 -0.41
N ASN A 129 10.09 15.97 -0.42
CA ASN A 129 11.01 15.87 0.72
C ASN A 129 12.43 16.35 0.30
N PRO A 130 12.92 17.51 0.77
CA PRO A 130 12.26 18.43 1.71
C PRO A 130 11.09 19.20 1.08
N PRO A 131 10.09 19.61 1.88
CA PRO A 131 8.92 20.33 1.41
C PRO A 131 9.24 21.82 1.15
N GLY A 132 10.06 22.09 0.14
CA GLY A 132 10.55 23.45 -0.16
C GLY A 132 10.42 23.85 -1.62
N LEU A 133 10.34 25.16 -1.85
CA LEU A 133 10.33 25.81 -3.16
C LEU A 133 11.47 26.83 -3.26
N LEU A 134 12.18 26.82 -4.38
CA LEU A 134 13.19 27.83 -4.69
C LEU A 134 12.59 28.89 -5.60
N LEU A 135 12.66 30.15 -5.18
CA LEU A 135 12.14 31.30 -5.90
C LEU A 135 13.25 32.33 -6.19
N ASP A 136 13.13 33.05 -7.30
CA ASP A 136 13.99 34.18 -7.64
C ASP A 136 13.33 35.48 -7.19
N ALA A 137 13.85 36.10 -6.12
CA ALA A 137 13.35 37.34 -5.54
C ALA A 137 14.11 38.59 -6.03
N SER A 138 14.94 38.48 -7.07
CA SER A 138 15.78 39.57 -7.55
C SER A 138 15.01 40.67 -8.29
N SER A 139 13.87 40.34 -8.90
CA SER A 139 13.09 41.25 -9.74
C SER A 139 12.40 42.38 -8.97
N GLY A 140 12.11 42.17 -7.68
CA GLY A 140 11.25 43.07 -6.90
C GLY A 140 9.76 42.95 -7.20
N GLU A 141 9.36 42.06 -8.10
CA GLU A 141 7.94 41.79 -8.38
C GLU A 141 7.36 40.85 -7.31
N PRO A 142 6.08 41.00 -6.93
CA PRO A 142 5.43 40.08 -6.00
C PRO A 142 5.50 38.63 -6.49
N LEU A 143 5.85 37.73 -5.58
CA LEU A 143 5.99 36.31 -5.86
C LEU A 143 4.87 35.50 -5.22
N THR A 144 4.52 34.36 -5.84
CA THR A 144 3.55 33.41 -5.29
C THR A 144 4.17 32.02 -5.18
N ALA A 145 4.10 31.42 -3.99
CA ALA A 145 4.57 30.06 -3.72
C ALA A 145 3.37 29.13 -3.42
N PRO A 146 2.96 28.25 -4.35
CA PRO A 146 1.87 27.31 -4.11
C PRO A 146 2.37 26.00 -3.49
N PHE A 147 1.76 25.57 -2.39
CA PHE A 147 1.93 24.24 -1.81
C PHE A 147 0.61 23.47 -1.87
N LEU A 148 0.70 22.18 -2.16
CA LEU A 148 -0.42 21.24 -2.14
C LEU A 148 -0.10 20.09 -1.19
N LEU A 149 -0.97 19.88 -0.22
CA LEU A 149 -0.89 18.80 0.76
C LEU A 149 -1.82 17.67 0.34
N PHE A 150 -1.32 16.45 0.30
CA PHE A 150 -2.08 15.27 -0.12
C PHE A 150 -2.56 14.48 1.09
N PRO A 151 -3.75 13.86 1.01
CA PRO A 151 -4.19 12.97 2.07
C PRO A 151 -3.18 11.83 2.21
N VAL A 152 -2.77 11.54 3.44
CA VAL A 152 -2.03 10.33 3.74
C VAL A 152 -3.00 9.18 3.57
N GLU A 153 -2.76 8.32 2.59
CA GLU A 153 -3.52 7.08 2.49
C GLU A 153 -3.33 6.32 3.80
N PRO A 154 -4.42 5.93 4.49
CA PRO A 154 -4.29 5.14 5.70
C PRO A 154 -3.50 3.88 5.33
N GLU A 155 -2.42 3.61 6.07
CA GLU A 155 -1.71 2.35 5.89
C GLU A 155 -2.75 1.22 6.01
N PRO A 156 -2.78 0.28 5.04
CA PRO A 156 -3.74 -0.80 5.11
C PRO A 156 -3.55 -1.52 6.44
N GLU A 157 -4.65 -1.74 7.16
CA GLU A 157 -4.58 -2.57 8.36
C GLU A 157 -4.02 -3.94 7.95
N THR A 158 -3.02 -4.41 8.68
CA THR A 158 -2.38 -5.71 8.45
C THR A 158 -2.55 -6.62 9.65
N THR A 159 -2.45 -7.93 9.41
CA THR A 159 -2.30 -8.94 10.46
C THR A 159 -1.09 -9.83 10.16
N THR A 160 -0.55 -10.45 11.20
CA THR A 160 0.54 -11.42 11.06
C THR A 160 -0.02 -12.82 10.86
N LEU A 161 0.34 -13.44 9.74
CA LEU A 161 0.10 -14.85 9.49
C LEU A 161 1.39 -15.62 9.77
N THR A 162 1.32 -16.56 10.70
CA THR A 162 2.40 -17.50 10.99
C THR A 162 2.08 -18.84 10.33
N THR A 163 3.06 -19.46 9.70
CA THR A 163 2.90 -20.84 9.23
C THR A 163 3.94 -21.72 9.88
N SER A 164 3.54 -22.89 10.36
CA SER A 164 4.41 -23.90 10.95
C SER A 164 4.37 -25.17 10.11
N ILE A 165 5.53 -25.64 9.66
CA ILE A 165 5.67 -26.87 8.88
C ILE A 165 6.54 -27.86 9.64
N LEU A 166 5.96 -29.02 9.86
CA LEU A 166 6.59 -30.14 10.57
C LEU A 166 6.82 -31.30 9.61
N LEU A 167 7.92 -32.03 9.80
CA LEU A 167 8.34 -33.21 9.07
C LEU A 167 8.11 -34.45 9.93
N CYS A 168 7.37 -35.42 9.42
CA CYS A 168 7.16 -36.71 10.07
C CYS A 168 8.38 -37.62 9.87
N VAL A 169 9.22 -37.75 10.91
CA VAL A 169 10.48 -38.51 10.84
C VAL A 169 10.39 -39.96 11.34
N ALA A 170 9.28 -40.32 11.98
CA ALA A 170 9.03 -41.68 12.45
C ALA A 170 7.56 -42.10 12.29
N ALA A 171 7.32 -43.41 12.25
CA ALA A 171 5.97 -43.96 12.23
C ALA A 171 5.17 -43.50 13.46
N GLY A 172 3.91 -43.10 13.27
CA GLY A 172 3.06 -42.59 14.34
C GLY A 172 3.32 -41.13 14.72
N CYS A 173 3.92 -40.34 13.84
CA CYS A 173 4.19 -38.90 14.03
C CYS A 173 2.94 -38.04 14.31
N THR A 174 1.76 -38.50 13.93
CA THR A 174 0.49 -37.86 14.27
C THR A 174 0.10 -38.06 15.75
N GLU A 175 0.67 -39.06 16.42
CA GLU A 175 0.38 -39.40 17.82
C GLU A 175 1.53 -39.07 18.78
N LEU A 176 2.75 -38.91 18.27
CA LEU A 176 3.96 -38.72 19.07
C LEU A 176 4.68 -37.40 18.71
N PRO A 177 4.77 -36.43 19.63
CA PRO A 177 5.43 -35.14 19.35
C PRO A 177 6.95 -35.26 19.13
N GLU A 178 7.58 -36.35 19.59
CA GLU A 178 9.01 -36.62 19.35
C GLU A 178 9.27 -37.20 17.95
N ALA A 179 8.22 -37.56 17.22
CA ALA A 179 8.29 -38.14 15.87
C ALA A 179 8.07 -37.09 14.76
N VAL A 180 8.04 -35.81 15.13
CA VAL A 180 8.02 -34.67 14.20
C VAL A 180 9.22 -33.76 14.42
N GLU A 181 9.78 -33.25 13.34
CA GLU A 181 10.86 -32.26 13.35
C GLU A 181 10.45 -31.02 12.54
N PRO A 182 10.89 -29.80 12.89
CA PRO A 182 10.62 -28.63 12.07
C PRO A 182 11.23 -28.77 10.66
N ALA A 183 10.48 -28.37 9.63
CA ALA A 183 10.92 -28.40 8.24
C ALA A 183 11.29 -27.00 7.74
N ASP A 184 12.59 -26.73 7.58
CA ASP A 184 13.11 -25.47 7.04
C ASP A 184 13.22 -25.49 5.52
N GLY A 185 13.20 -24.31 4.89
CA GLY A 185 13.41 -24.15 3.45
C GLY A 185 12.18 -24.45 2.59
N ILE A 186 11.01 -24.60 3.21
CA ILE A 186 9.74 -24.83 2.51
C ILE A 186 9.14 -23.47 2.14
N GLY A 187 8.91 -23.25 0.86
CA GLY A 187 8.27 -22.05 0.34
C GLY A 187 6.76 -22.11 0.51
N LEU A 188 6.16 -20.98 0.84
CA LEU A 188 4.72 -20.79 0.89
C LEU A 188 4.31 -19.56 0.09
N GLU A 189 3.16 -19.66 -0.54
CA GLU A 189 2.45 -18.57 -1.21
C GLU A 189 1.15 -18.28 -0.46
N ILE A 190 0.89 -17.01 -0.19
CA ILE A 190 -0.34 -16.53 0.43
C ILE A 190 -1.07 -15.68 -0.61
N SER A 191 -2.30 -16.07 -0.95
CA SER A 191 -3.12 -15.39 -1.96
C SER A 191 -4.50 -15.03 -1.42
N ASP A 192 -5.06 -13.91 -1.87
CA ASP A 192 -6.46 -13.57 -1.66
C ASP A 192 -7.35 -14.56 -2.40
N THR A 193 -8.29 -15.21 -1.70
CA THR A 193 -9.13 -16.25 -2.33
C THR A 193 -10.22 -15.67 -3.25
N VAL A 194 -10.53 -14.39 -3.11
CA VAL A 194 -11.55 -13.68 -3.89
C VAL A 194 -10.94 -13.11 -5.17
N THR A 195 -9.79 -12.43 -5.08
CA THR A 195 -9.14 -11.81 -6.25
C THR A 195 -8.15 -12.73 -6.94
N GLY A 196 -7.57 -13.69 -6.21
CA GLY A 196 -6.46 -14.53 -6.66
C GLY A 196 -5.11 -13.81 -6.65
N ASP A 197 -5.03 -12.60 -6.08
CA ASP A 197 -3.78 -11.86 -6.00
C ASP A 197 -2.85 -12.46 -4.94
N VAL A 198 -1.57 -12.58 -5.27
CA VAL A 198 -0.54 -13.01 -4.31
C VAL A 198 -0.27 -11.86 -3.34
N LEU A 199 -0.61 -12.06 -2.08
CA LEU A 199 -0.41 -11.11 -0.99
C LEU A 199 1.01 -11.19 -0.42
N GLY A 200 1.63 -12.36 -0.51
CA GLY A 200 3.00 -12.54 -0.09
C GLY A 200 3.50 -13.96 -0.21
N THR A 201 4.80 -14.12 0.04
CA THR A 201 5.48 -15.42 0.05
C THR A 201 6.43 -15.47 1.23
N CYS A 202 6.56 -16.62 1.88
CA CYS A 202 7.52 -16.82 2.97
C CYS A 202 8.25 -18.15 2.79
N VAL A 203 9.40 -18.30 3.46
CA VAL A 203 10.13 -19.57 3.53
C VAL A 203 10.28 -19.96 5.00
N THR A 204 10.05 -21.22 5.34
CA THR A 204 10.22 -21.68 6.72
C THR A 204 11.69 -21.65 7.16
N GLY A 205 11.89 -21.35 8.45
CA GLY A 205 13.23 -21.22 9.05
C GLY A 205 13.73 -19.78 9.17
N ASP A 206 13.00 -18.80 8.62
CA ASP A 206 13.38 -17.38 8.67
C ASP A 206 13.18 -16.76 10.06
N VAL A 207 12.15 -17.20 10.79
CA VAL A 207 11.79 -16.65 12.12
C VAL A 207 12.15 -17.63 13.24
N ALA A 208 11.74 -18.88 13.08
CA ALA A 208 12.07 -20.00 13.95
C ALA A 208 12.11 -21.28 13.11
N PRO A 209 12.77 -22.36 13.59
CA PRO A 209 12.81 -23.62 12.85
C PRO A 209 11.41 -24.12 12.54
N GLY A 210 11.13 -24.40 11.27
CA GLY A 210 9.84 -24.87 10.77
C GLY A 210 8.79 -23.76 10.60
N ASP A 211 9.08 -22.54 11.06
CA ASP A 211 8.11 -21.46 11.06
C ASP A 211 8.48 -20.37 10.04
N CYS A 212 7.46 -19.78 9.43
CA CYS A 212 7.54 -18.53 8.71
C CYS A 212 6.49 -17.56 9.28
N ALA A 213 6.73 -16.25 9.22
CA ALA A 213 5.71 -15.25 9.53
C ALA A 213 5.73 -14.14 8.48
N ILE A 214 4.55 -13.69 8.09
CA ILE A 214 4.36 -12.63 7.09
C ILE A 214 3.22 -11.71 7.50
N GLU A 215 3.38 -10.41 7.25
CA GLU A 215 2.31 -9.43 7.41
C GLU A 215 1.51 -9.35 6.11
N ILE A 216 0.18 -9.51 6.23
CA ILE A 216 -0.75 -9.45 5.10
C ILE A 216 -1.86 -8.43 5.40
N PRO A 217 -2.42 -7.78 4.38
CA PRO A 217 -3.56 -6.87 4.57
C PRO A 217 -4.79 -7.64 5.10
N LEU A 218 -5.67 -6.94 5.82
CA LEU A 218 -6.97 -7.50 6.20
C LEU A 218 -7.85 -7.67 4.95
N VAL A 219 -8.11 -8.91 4.57
CA VAL A 219 -9.00 -9.31 3.47
C VAL A 219 -10.01 -10.36 3.96
N ASP A 220 -11.04 -10.63 3.18
CA ASP A 220 -12.13 -11.54 3.58
C ASP A 220 -11.65 -12.98 3.84
N SER A 221 -10.70 -13.47 3.04
CA SER A 221 -10.08 -14.77 3.24
C SER A 221 -8.81 -14.91 2.42
N VAL A 222 -7.86 -15.71 2.94
CA VAL A 222 -6.60 -16.03 2.26
C VAL A 222 -6.39 -17.53 2.17
N ASP A 223 -5.77 -17.95 1.07
CA ASP A 223 -5.26 -19.29 0.86
C ASP A 223 -3.76 -19.29 1.13
N VAL A 224 -3.30 -20.22 1.96
CA VAL A 224 -1.89 -20.51 2.21
C VAL A 224 -1.55 -21.82 1.51
N LEU A 225 -0.66 -21.77 0.53
CA LEU A 225 -0.28 -22.90 -0.30
C LEU A 225 1.22 -23.20 -0.15
N ILE A 226 1.55 -24.47 0.10
CA ILE A 226 2.93 -24.96 0.07
C ILE A 226 3.41 -25.07 -1.38
N ASP A 227 4.60 -24.51 -1.66
CA ASP A 227 5.29 -24.76 -2.92
C ASP A 227 5.85 -26.19 -2.93
N GLU A 228 5.15 -27.10 -3.61
CA GLU A 228 5.53 -28.51 -3.74
C GLU A 228 6.97 -28.71 -4.27
N ARG A 229 7.52 -27.73 -5.00
CA ARG A 229 8.91 -27.80 -5.51
C ARG A 229 9.95 -27.70 -4.40
N THR A 230 9.56 -27.17 -3.24
CA THR A 230 10.41 -27.01 -2.06
C THR A 230 10.23 -28.14 -1.04
N VAL A 231 9.21 -28.99 -1.22
CA VAL A 231 8.97 -30.16 -0.37
C VAL A 231 10.08 -31.19 -0.58
N PRO A 232 10.68 -31.76 0.49
CA PRO A 232 11.74 -32.76 0.36
C PRO A 232 11.26 -34.00 -0.41
N GLU A 233 12.16 -34.59 -1.21
CA GLU A 233 11.85 -35.81 -1.96
C GLU A 233 11.38 -36.94 -1.02
N GLY A 234 10.31 -37.62 -1.42
CA GLY A 234 9.73 -38.72 -0.64
C GLY A 234 8.74 -38.28 0.44
N PHE A 235 8.42 -36.99 0.54
CA PHE A 235 7.40 -36.44 1.41
C PHE A 235 6.24 -35.81 0.64
N MET A 236 5.09 -35.68 1.30
CA MET A 236 3.92 -34.95 0.82
C MET A 236 3.31 -34.13 1.95
N ALA A 237 2.68 -33.00 1.64
CA ALA A 237 2.00 -32.20 2.64
C ALA A 237 0.62 -32.78 3.01
N GLU A 238 0.26 -32.64 4.29
CA GLU A 238 -1.08 -32.82 4.83
C GLU A 238 -1.59 -31.47 5.39
N PRO A 239 -2.80 -31.01 4.99
CA PRO A 239 -3.70 -31.62 3.99
C PRO A 239 -3.07 -31.73 2.60
N ASN A 240 -3.63 -32.58 1.73
CA ASN A 240 -3.19 -32.76 0.34
C ASN A 240 -4.26 -32.25 -0.65
N PRO A 241 -4.01 -31.21 -1.46
CA PRO A 241 -2.75 -30.43 -1.53
C PRO A 241 -2.50 -29.64 -0.23
N GLY A 242 -1.24 -29.26 -0.01
CA GLY A 242 -0.76 -28.50 1.16
C GLY A 242 -1.36 -27.09 1.23
N GLN A 243 -2.65 -27.01 1.49
CA GLN A 243 -3.47 -25.81 1.44
C GLN A 243 -4.22 -25.60 2.75
N ALA A 244 -4.20 -24.38 3.28
CA ALA A 244 -5.04 -23.96 4.40
C ALA A 244 -5.72 -22.63 4.07
N MET A 245 -7.00 -22.50 4.41
CA MET A 245 -7.75 -21.26 4.27
C MET A 245 -7.88 -20.57 5.61
N LEU A 246 -7.60 -19.26 5.66
CA LEU A 246 -7.64 -18.43 6.86
C LEU A 246 -8.52 -17.18 6.64
N ASP A 247 -9.01 -16.59 7.72
CA ASP A 247 -9.91 -15.41 7.70
C ASP A 247 -9.23 -14.26 8.46
N PRO A 248 -8.41 -13.42 7.80
CA PRO A 248 -7.68 -12.34 8.44
C PRO A 248 -8.55 -11.16 8.89
N THR A 249 -9.86 -11.16 8.66
CA THR A 249 -10.72 -9.99 8.93
C THR A 249 -10.76 -9.55 10.40
N SER A 250 -10.44 -10.45 11.34
CA SER A 250 -10.42 -10.13 12.77
C SER A 250 -9.24 -9.22 13.17
N GLY A 251 -8.20 -9.12 12.35
CA GLY A 251 -6.94 -8.46 12.69
C GLY A 251 -6.10 -9.20 13.74
N GLU A 252 -6.56 -10.35 14.24
CA GLU A 252 -5.79 -11.17 15.18
C GLU A 252 -4.74 -12.00 14.43
N PRO A 253 -3.54 -12.22 15.02
CA PRO A 253 -2.53 -13.11 14.44
C PRO A 253 -3.08 -14.52 14.26
N GLN A 254 -2.81 -15.12 13.11
CA GLN A 254 -3.30 -16.45 12.76
C GLN A 254 -2.16 -17.42 12.49
N THR A 255 -2.44 -18.71 12.65
CA THR A 255 -1.46 -19.77 12.43
C THR A 255 -2.01 -20.86 11.52
N ALA A 256 -1.32 -21.12 10.41
CA ALA A 256 -1.49 -22.32 9.61
C ALA A 256 -0.47 -23.38 10.05
N SER A 257 -0.86 -24.65 10.07
CA SER A 257 0.05 -25.75 10.41
C SER A 257 -0.06 -26.86 9.38
N PHE A 258 1.08 -27.31 8.89
CA PHE A 258 1.18 -28.37 7.88
C PHE A 258 2.11 -29.48 8.38
N LEU A 259 1.76 -30.72 8.04
CA LEU A 259 2.58 -31.89 8.33
C LEU A 259 3.05 -32.51 7.03
N LEU A 260 4.35 -32.72 6.88
CA LEU A 260 4.95 -33.44 5.76
C LEU A 260 5.08 -34.92 6.11
N LEU A 261 4.31 -35.76 5.44
CA LEU A 261 4.27 -37.22 5.63
C LEU A 261 5.13 -37.95 4.58
N PRO A 262 5.83 -39.05 4.93
CA PRO A 262 6.52 -39.89 3.95
C PRO A 262 5.51 -40.55 3.01
N VAL A 263 5.78 -40.51 1.70
CA VAL A 263 4.91 -41.09 0.66
C VAL A 263 4.70 -42.60 0.84
N GLU A 264 5.67 -43.31 1.45
CA GLU A 264 5.57 -44.75 1.74
C GLU A 264 4.56 -45.10 2.86
N GLN A 265 4.08 -44.11 3.62
CA GLN A 265 3.15 -44.30 4.73
C GLN A 265 1.68 -43.99 4.38
N ILE A 266 1.37 -43.69 3.12
CA ILE A 266 -0.03 -43.58 2.68
C ILE A 266 -0.62 -44.99 2.68
N PRO A 267 -1.61 -45.31 3.54
CA PRO A 267 -2.39 -46.52 3.36
C PRO A 267 -2.96 -46.47 1.94
N PRO A 268 -2.88 -47.53 1.13
CA PRO A 268 -3.56 -47.51 -0.16
C PRO A 268 -5.01 -47.11 0.09
N GLU A 269 -5.54 -46.14 -0.68
CA GLU A 269 -6.95 -45.80 -0.64
C GLU A 269 -7.72 -47.11 -0.57
N GLU A 270 -8.46 -47.35 0.53
CA GLU A 270 -9.34 -48.50 0.56
C GLU A 270 -10.21 -48.37 -0.68
N PRO A 271 -10.22 -49.36 -1.60
CA PRO A 271 -11.10 -49.27 -2.74
C PRO A 271 -12.50 -49.13 -2.17
N THR A 272 -13.15 -48.00 -2.43
CA THR A 272 -14.56 -47.82 -2.15
C THR A 272 -15.28 -48.93 -2.90
N VAL A 273 -15.56 -50.04 -2.22
CA VAL A 273 -16.38 -51.11 -2.74
C VAL A 273 -17.77 -50.52 -2.82
N VAL A 274 -18.09 -49.92 -3.97
CA VAL A 274 -19.47 -49.66 -4.35
C VAL A 274 -20.17 -51.01 -4.26
N PRO A 275 -21.17 -51.19 -3.38
CA PRO A 275 -21.91 -52.44 -3.35
C PRO A 275 -22.56 -52.56 -4.73
N THR A 276 -22.12 -53.54 -5.52
CA THR A 276 -22.89 -53.98 -6.68
C THR A 276 -24.13 -54.63 -6.09
N GLU A 277 -25.25 -53.90 -6.07
CA GLU A 277 -26.53 -54.49 -5.73
C GLU A 277 -26.77 -55.65 -6.70
N VAL A 278 -26.88 -56.84 -6.12
CA VAL A 278 -27.25 -58.06 -6.81
C VAL A 278 -28.65 -57.84 -7.33
N LEU A 279 -28.78 -57.63 -8.65
CA LEU A 279 -30.06 -57.75 -9.34
C LEU A 279 -30.53 -59.21 -9.19
N GLU A 280 -31.53 -59.41 -8.33
CA GLU A 280 -32.25 -60.67 -8.24
C GLU A 280 -32.86 -61.02 -9.61
N GLU A 281 -32.49 -62.20 -10.08
CA GLU A 281 -33.04 -62.87 -11.24
C GLU A 281 -34.48 -63.31 -10.93
N VAL A 282 -35.48 -62.73 -11.60
CA VAL A 282 -36.86 -63.23 -11.57
C VAL A 282 -37.21 -63.77 -12.96
N GLU A 283 -37.53 -65.06 -13.00
CA GLU A 283 -37.86 -65.86 -14.18
C GLU A 283 -39.07 -65.34 -15.01
N PRO A 284 -39.12 -65.65 -16.33
CA PRO A 284 -40.15 -65.16 -17.24
C PRO A 284 -41.39 -66.06 -17.24
N THR A 285 -42.58 -65.47 -17.34
CA THR A 285 -43.81 -66.19 -17.73
C THR A 285 -44.47 -65.52 -18.93
N LEU A 286 -44.91 -66.38 -19.84
CA LEU A 286 -45.21 -66.20 -21.25
C LEU A 286 -46.63 -65.68 -21.57
N VAL A 287 -46.74 -65.04 -22.75
CA VAL A 287 -47.84 -65.17 -23.77
C VAL A 287 -49.10 -64.26 -23.60
N PRO A 288 -49.79 -63.78 -24.67
CA PRO A 288 -49.37 -63.46 -26.06
C PRO A 288 -50.15 -62.29 -26.78
N THR A 289 -49.77 -62.01 -28.04
CA THR A 289 -50.68 -61.72 -29.20
C THR A 289 -50.85 -60.28 -29.73
N GLN A 290 -50.24 -60.11 -30.92
CA GLN A 290 -50.66 -59.43 -32.17
C GLN A 290 -50.63 -57.88 -32.33
N ALA A 291 -49.91 -57.51 -33.41
CA ALA A 291 -49.89 -56.27 -34.18
C ALA A 291 -51.19 -56.12 -35.04
N PRO A 292 -51.37 -55.14 -35.95
CA PRO A 292 -50.47 -54.04 -36.40
C PRO A 292 -51.19 -52.67 -36.57
N GLU A 293 -50.46 -51.65 -37.04
CA GLU A 293 -50.86 -50.65 -38.07
C GLU A 293 -49.73 -49.58 -38.14
N ASP A 294 -48.96 -49.50 -39.23
CA ASP A 294 -49.16 -48.58 -40.39
C ASP A 294 -49.19 -47.10 -39.94
N THR A 295 -48.45 -46.12 -40.49
CA THR A 295 -47.87 -45.96 -41.83
C THR A 295 -46.94 -44.72 -41.81
N ASP A 296 -46.03 -44.66 -42.79
CA ASP A 296 -45.55 -43.45 -43.50
C ASP A 296 -44.69 -42.41 -42.75
N GLN A 297 -43.40 -42.25 -43.08
CA GLN A 297 -42.78 -41.55 -44.25
C GLN A 297 -41.99 -40.35 -43.68
N THR A 298 -40.83 -39.86 -44.14
CA THR A 298 -39.94 -40.00 -45.31
C THR A 298 -38.62 -39.30 -44.87
N VAL A 299 -37.41 -39.84 -45.14
CA VAL A 299 -36.47 -39.44 -46.23
C VAL A 299 -35.97 -37.98 -46.09
N SER A 300 -34.68 -37.58 -46.13
CA SER A 300 -33.42 -38.16 -46.65
C SER A 300 -32.18 -37.36 -46.18
N ALA A 301 -31.02 -38.04 -46.27
CA ALA A 301 -29.66 -37.64 -46.71
C ALA A 301 -29.19 -36.16 -46.61
N LEU A 302 -28.03 -35.83 -46.00
CA LEU A 302 -26.62 -35.91 -46.52
C LEU A 302 -26.39 -35.23 -47.89
N PRO A 303 -25.18 -34.79 -48.29
CA PRO A 303 -23.82 -34.82 -47.68
C PRO A 303 -23.17 -33.39 -47.64
N ASP A 304 -22.07 -33.09 -46.94
CA ASP A 304 -20.64 -33.48 -47.02
C ASP A 304 -19.79 -32.84 -48.16
N THR A 305 -18.51 -32.58 -47.82
CA THR A 305 -17.34 -32.11 -48.61
C THR A 305 -17.23 -30.60 -48.89
N GLY A 306 -16.09 -29.91 -48.80
CA GLY A 306 -14.70 -30.30 -48.51
C GLY A 306 -13.72 -29.15 -48.84
N THR A 307 -12.62 -29.06 -48.09
CA THR A 307 -11.22 -28.72 -48.47
C THR A 307 -10.82 -27.53 -49.36
N GLY A 308 -9.78 -26.80 -48.91
CA GLY A 308 -8.66 -26.36 -49.78
C GLY A 308 -7.97 -25.01 -49.47
N ASP A 309 -6.75 -25.09 -48.91
CA ASP A 309 -5.47 -24.39 -49.23
C ASP A 309 -5.47 -22.95 -49.82
N GLY A 310 -4.55 -22.00 -49.54
CA GLY A 310 -3.20 -21.98 -48.97
C GLY A 310 -2.42 -20.72 -49.45
N ASN A 311 -1.18 -20.51 -48.96
CA ASN A 311 -0.13 -19.52 -49.36
C ASN A 311 -0.36 -18.02 -49.06
N GLY A 312 0.61 -17.19 -48.63
CA GLY A 312 2.05 -17.34 -48.38
C GLY A 312 2.83 -16.02 -48.66
N SER A 313 3.89 -15.75 -47.87
CA SER A 313 5.03 -14.81 -48.10
C SER A 313 4.79 -13.28 -48.11
N ALA A 314 5.71 -12.36 -47.80
CA ALA A 314 6.97 -12.26 -47.03
C ALA A 314 7.45 -10.78 -47.14
N GLY A 315 8.14 -10.24 -46.10
CA GLY A 315 9.32 -9.38 -46.29
C GLY A 315 9.23 -7.83 -46.30
N LEU A 316 9.81 -7.24 -45.22
CA LEU A 316 10.84 -6.18 -45.15
C LEU A 316 10.52 -4.65 -45.23
N LEU A 317 11.10 -3.97 -44.21
CA LEU A 317 11.75 -2.63 -44.12
C LEU A 317 10.97 -1.37 -43.66
N LEU A 318 11.47 -0.85 -42.52
CA LEU A 318 11.75 0.56 -42.13
C LEU A 318 10.62 1.60 -42.22
N THR A 319 10.24 2.20 -41.07
CA THR A 319 10.67 3.56 -40.62
C THR A 319 9.89 4.04 -39.38
N ALA A 320 10.61 4.70 -38.48
CA ALA A 320 10.26 5.88 -37.68
C ALA A 320 8.87 6.02 -36.99
N SER A 321 8.93 6.05 -35.66
CA SER A 321 8.37 7.06 -34.75
C SER A 321 7.09 7.82 -35.16
N VAL A 322 5.94 7.52 -34.53
CA VAL A 322 4.94 8.52 -34.12
C VAL A 322 4.20 8.03 -32.86
N LEU A 323 4.14 8.92 -31.86
CA LEU A 323 3.17 9.03 -30.77
C LEU A 323 1.90 8.17 -30.92
N ALA A 324 1.60 7.36 -29.91
CA ALA A 324 0.25 6.90 -29.62
C ALA A 324 -0.12 7.28 -28.19
N MET A 325 -0.90 8.36 -28.05
CA MET A 325 -1.71 8.61 -26.86
C MET A 325 -2.68 7.43 -26.70
N ALA A 326 -2.53 6.65 -25.64
CA ALA A 326 -3.56 5.75 -25.17
C ALA A 326 -4.38 6.48 -24.11
N VAL A 327 -5.48 7.09 -24.56
CA VAL A 327 -6.62 7.44 -23.73
C VAL A 327 -7.31 6.12 -23.37
N LEU A 328 -7.21 5.70 -22.12
CA LEU A 328 -8.03 4.61 -21.57
C LEU A 328 -8.92 5.22 -20.48
N GLY A 329 -10.19 5.35 -20.83
CA GLY A 329 -11.25 5.81 -19.95
C GLY A 329 -11.51 4.80 -18.85
N LEU A 330 -11.46 5.27 -17.61
CA LEU A 330 -12.01 4.55 -16.47
C LEU A 330 -13.50 4.86 -16.36
N ALA A 331 -14.27 3.79 -16.46
CA ALA A 331 -15.71 3.78 -16.28
C ALA A 331 -16.07 4.12 -14.84
N ALA A 332 -16.99 5.06 -14.68
CA ALA A 332 -17.62 5.41 -13.42
C ALA A 332 -18.40 4.22 -12.85
N ILE A 333 -17.98 3.70 -11.69
CA ILE A 333 -18.81 2.84 -10.84
C ILE A 333 -19.46 3.74 -9.79
N GLY A 334 -20.75 4.03 -10.00
CA GLY A 334 -21.56 4.77 -9.04
C GLY A 334 -21.91 3.90 -7.83
N VAL A 335 -21.33 4.23 -6.68
CA VAL A 335 -21.78 3.68 -5.39
C VAL A 335 -22.87 4.58 -4.82
N ARG A 336 -24.10 4.09 -4.85
CA ARG A 336 -25.24 4.67 -4.11
C ARG A 336 -25.01 4.46 -2.61
N ARG A 337 -24.75 5.54 -1.85
CA ARG A 337 -24.92 5.55 -0.40
C ARG A 337 -26.41 5.44 -0.05
N VAL A 338 -26.79 4.34 0.59
CA VAL A 338 -28.04 4.20 1.33
C VAL A 338 -27.82 4.82 2.72
N VAL A 339 -28.49 5.95 2.97
CA VAL A 339 -28.58 6.57 4.28
C VAL A 339 -29.59 5.80 5.13
N GLY A 340 -29.10 5.02 6.09
CA GLY A 340 -29.90 4.43 7.17
C GLY A 340 -29.83 5.30 8.41
N ARG A 341 -30.84 6.14 8.61
CA ARG A 341 -31.11 6.91 9.82
C ARG A 341 -31.84 5.99 10.80
N ALA A 342 -31.24 5.70 11.96
CA ALA A 342 -31.94 5.09 13.09
C ALA A 342 -31.79 6.02 14.31
N GLU A 343 -32.94 6.38 14.86
CA GLU A 343 -33.14 7.24 16.01
C GLU A 343 -32.71 6.54 17.32
N VAL A 344 -32.05 7.29 18.20
CA VAL A 344 -32.31 7.35 19.65
C VAL A 344 -32.21 8.81 20.08
#